data_AF-M0E592-F1
#
_entry.id   AF-M0E592-F1
#
_cell.length_a   1.000
_cell.length_b   1.000
_cell.length_c   1.000
_cell.angle_alpha   90.00
_cell.angle_beta   90.00
_cell.angle_gamma   90.00
#
_symmetry.space_group_name_H-M   'P 1'
#
loop_
_entity.id
_entity.type
_entity.pdbx_description
1 polymer ?
#
loop_
_entity_poly.entity_id
_entity_poly.type
_entity_poly.pdbx_seq_one_letter_code
_entity_poly.pdbx_strand_id
1 'polypeptide(L)'
;MAGVGLSSVGVGAAFGSGAFTTVEADRSVELGVKNDADARIGFEKNENGAGQIIETTSGESSASVVKFAQDDLNEQSKTSFLKALTVTNNGTGSSAPDVDLYVEDGDLLGGEWDSDDDGDETKDDILDFREHDGSSIVGTDNSITLNAGADGDDQGDSVNVDVVVDLRNGGDKTALEGIEKVTFVAEAVDN
;
A
#
# COMPACT_ATOMS: atom_id res chain seq x y z
N MET A 1 -8.10 -73.76 -32.88
CA MET A 1 -8.59 -73.14 -31.63
C MET A 1 -9.65 -72.13 -32.01
N ALA A 2 -10.85 -72.32 -31.48
CA ALA A 2 -11.95 -71.37 -31.52
C ALA A 2 -11.71 -70.25 -30.49
N GLY A 3 -12.30 -69.07 -30.71
CA GLY A 3 -12.46 -68.06 -29.67
C GLY A 3 -12.43 -66.61 -30.17
N VAL A 4 -13.51 -66.17 -30.81
CA VAL A 4 -13.84 -64.74 -30.95
C VAL A 4 -14.64 -64.31 -29.71
N GLY A 5 -14.32 -63.13 -29.17
CA GLY A 5 -15.30 -62.21 -28.58
C GLY A 5 -15.32 -62.11 -27.05
N LEU A 6 -15.09 -60.90 -26.52
CA LEU A 6 -16.14 -60.04 -25.95
C LEU A 6 -15.51 -58.85 -25.19
N SER A 7 -15.80 -57.64 -25.69
CA SER A 7 -16.18 -56.40 -24.99
C SER A 7 -16.05 -56.41 -23.45
N SER A 8 -15.57 -55.38 -22.76
CA SER A 8 -16.05 -53.99 -22.81
C SER A 8 -15.49 -53.17 -21.63
N VAL A 9 -15.42 -51.84 -21.87
CA VAL A 9 -15.69 -50.72 -20.93
C VAL A 9 -14.71 -50.40 -19.79
N GLY A 10 -14.32 -49.12 -19.81
CA GLY A 10 -14.14 -48.29 -18.61
C GLY A 10 -12.68 -47.99 -18.30
N VAL A 11 -12.26 -46.78 -17.95
CA VAL A 11 -12.90 -45.49 -17.67
C VAL A 11 -11.77 -44.49 -17.95
N GLY A 12 -11.99 -43.50 -18.79
CA GLY A 12 -12.08 -42.13 -18.30
C GLY A 12 -10.73 -41.44 -18.37
N ALA A 13 -10.67 -40.39 -19.19
CA ALA A 13 -9.57 -39.46 -19.22
C ALA A 13 -9.25 -38.96 -17.80
N ALA A 14 -8.09 -39.30 -17.28
CA ALA A 14 -7.46 -38.52 -16.23
C ALA A 14 -6.55 -37.48 -16.91
N PHE A 15 -7.14 -36.60 -17.73
CA PHE A 15 -6.58 -35.27 -17.78
C PHE A 15 -6.85 -34.70 -16.39
N GLY A 16 -5.80 -34.61 -15.59
CA GLY A 16 -5.82 -33.78 -14.40
C GLY A 16 -6.16 -32.38 -14.89
N SER A 17 -7.44 -32.04 -14.86
CA SER A 17 -7.89 -30.67 -14.69
C SER A 17 -7.23 -30.23 -13.39
N GLY A 18 -6.04 -29.65 -13.50
CA GLY A 18 -5.48 -28.84 -12.45
C GLY A 18 -6.53 -27.79 -12.18
N ALA A 19 -7.30 -28.00 -11.13
CA ALA A 19 -8.23 -27.01 -10.64
C ALA A 19 -7.39 -25.75 -10.46
N PHE A 20 -7.73 -24.68 -11.15
CA PHE A 20 -7.26 -23.36 -10.78
C PHE A 20 -7.73 -23.16 -9.35
N THR A 21 -6.85 -23.43 -8.38
CA THR A 21 -7.09 -23.04 -7.01
C THR A 21 -6.85 -21.54 -7.01
N THR A 22 -7.91 -20.76 -7.19
CA THR A 22 -7.91 -19.37 -6.77
C THR A 22 -7.73 -19.41 -5.26
N VAL A 23 -6.50 -19.19 -4.80
CA VAL A 23 -6.27 -18.82 -3.42
C VAL A 23 -6.78 -17.39 -3.35
N GLU A 24 -7.86 -17.12 -2.63
CA GLU A 24 -8.22 -15.76 -2.26
C GLU A 24 -7.51 -15.50 -0.93
N ALA A 25 -6.63 -14.50 -0.90
CA ALA A 25 -5.95 -14.06 0.30
C ALA A 25 -6.16 -12.56 0.48
N ASP A 26 -6.78 -12.18 1.59
CA ASP A 26 -6.85 -10.79 2.03
C ASP A 26 -5.60 -10.48 2.87
N ARG A 27 -4.83 -9.48 2.45
CA ARG A 27 -3.69 -8.96 3.21
C ARG A 27 -4.03 -7.58 3.75
N SER A 28 -3.59 -7.32 4.98
CA SER A 28 -3.85 -6.07 5.67
C SER A 28 -2.54 -5.50 6.19
N VAL A 29 -2.31 -4.21 5.95
CA VAL A 29 -1.18 -3.43 6.46
C VAL A 29 -1.73 -2.31 7.33
N GLU A 30 -1.30 -2.21 8.59
CA GLU A 30 -1.72 -1.12 9.47
C GLU A 30 -0.94 0.16 9.16
N LEU A 31 -1.62 1.30 9.07
CA LEU A 31 -1.02 2.63 9.00
C LEU A 31 -0.99 3.24 10.39
N GLY A 32 0.21 3.49 10.91
CA GLY A 32 0.46 4.23 12.14
C GLY A 32 0.94 5.65 11.86
N VAL A 33 0.85 6.50 12.88
CA VAL A 33 1.35 7.89 12.82
C VAL A 33 2.28 8.12 14.00
N LYS A 34 3.43 8.78 13.75
CA LYS A 34 4.40 9.25 14.74
C LYS A 34 4.52 10.77 14.68
N ASN A 35 4.98 11.35 15.80
CA ASN A 35 5.26 12.78 15.98
C ASN A 35 4.06 13.74 15.80
N ASP A 36 2.85 13.22 15.63
CA ASP A 36 1.61 14.00 15.63
C ASP A 36 0.95 14.07 17.03
N ALA A 37 1.60 14.73 17.98
CA ALA A 37 1.16 14.75 19.39
C ALA A 37 -0.21 15.43 19.60
N ASP A 38 -0.58 16.36 18.71
CA ASP A 38 -1.85 17.09 18.78
C ASP A 38 -2.94 16.49 17.87
N ALA A 39 -2.68 15.33 17.24
CA ALA A 39 -3.58 14.68 16.28
C ALA A 39 -4.04 15.62 15.16
N ARG A 40 -3.12 16.44 14.64
CA ARG A 40 -3.39 17.44 13.59
C ARG A 40 -3.40 16.81 12.21
N ILE A 41 -2.73 15.67 12.01
CA ILE A 41 -2.72 15.01 10.71
C ILE A 41 -3.94 14.11 10.60
N GLY A 42 -4.84 14.49 9.70
CA GLY A 42 -6.02 13.72 9.34
C GLY A 42 -5.69 12.72 8.24
N PHE A 43 -6.19 11.50 8.40
CA PHE A 43 -6.09 10.43 7.40
C PHE A 43 -7.50 10.01 7.00
N GLU A 44 -7.82 10.14 5.72
CA GLU A 44 -9.12 9.79 5.18
C GLU A 44 -8.97 8.92 3.94
N LYS A 45 -9.80 7.89 3.82
CA LYS A 45 -9.91 7.18 2.55
C LYS A 45 -10.43 8.12 1.47
N ASN A 46 -9.87 8.06 0.27
CA ASN A 46 -10.30 8.93 -0.81
C ASN A 46 -11.34 8.23 -1.70
N GLU A 47 -12.60 8.62 -1.54
CA GLU A 47 -13.76 8.07 -2.28
C GLU A 47 -13.70 8.34 -3.80
N ASN A 48 -12.91 9.32 -4.24
CA ASN A 48 -12.75 9.65 -5.67
C ASN A 48 -11.54 8.94 -6.31
N GLY A 49 -10.85 8.11 -5.55
CA GLY A 49 -9.71 7.31 -6.00
C GLY A 49 -9.84 5.85 -5.58
N ALA A 50 -8.70 5.23 -5.31
CA ALA A 50 -8.62 3.85 -4.87
C ALA A 50 -8.93 3.67 -3.37
N GLY A 51 -9.78 4.51 -2.77
CA GLY A 51 -10.08 4.46 -1.33
C GLY A 51 -10.71 3.14 -0.86
N GLN A 52 -11.15 2.26 -1.76
CA GLN A 52 -11.65 0.92 -1.40
C GLN A 52 -10.59 0.02 -0.78
N ILE A 53 -9.30 0.29 -1.01
CA ILE A 53 -8.21 -0.43 -0.35
C ILE A 53 -7.89 0.14 1.04
N ILE A 54 -8.60 1.17 1.50
CA ILE A 54 -8.40 1.76 2.83
C ILE A 54 -9.63 1.50 3.70
N GLU A 55 -9.41 0.80 4.81
CA GLU A 55 -10.40 0.64 5.88
C GLU A 55 -10.00 1.43 7.13
N THR A 56 -10.87 2.35 7.54
CA THR A 56 -10.68 3.11 8.79
C THR A 56 -11.32 2.38 9.96
N THR A 57 -10.54 2.01 10.97
CA THR A 57 -11.07 1.39 12.19
C THR A 57 -11.56 2.46 13.16
N SER A 58 -12.83 2.45 13.58
CA SER A 58 -13.44 3.56 14.34
C SER A 58 -12.74 3.88 15.68
N GLY A 59 -12.15 5.08 15.79
CA GLY A 59 -11.65 5.73 17.01
C GLY A 59 -11.00 7.09 16.69
N GLU A 60 -11.02 8.07 17.59
CA GLU A 60 -10.56 9.47 17.29
C GLU A 60 -9.06 9.61 16.93
N SER A 61 -8.31 8.50 16.87
CA SER A 61 -6.97 8.41 16.26
C SER A 61 -6.84 7.12 15.43
N SER A 62 -7.85 6.84 14.60
CA SER A 62 -8.05 5.61 13.82
C SER A 62 -6.78 5.20 13.08
N ALA A 63 -6.13 4.10 13.49
CA ALA A 63 -5.20 3.42 12.62
C ALA A 63 -5.96 3.00 11.35
N SER A 64 -5.54 3.52 10.21
CA SER A 64 -6.10 3.14 8.91
C SER A 64 -5.46 1.84 8.48
N VAL A 65 -6.23 0.90 7.97
CA VAL A 65 -5.74 -0.38 7.48
C VAL A 65 -5.79 -0.36 5.96
N VAL A 66 -4.67 -0.61 5.32
CA VAL A 66 -4.64 -0.87 3.88
C VAL A 66 -4.95 -2.34 3.65
N LYS A 67 -5.98 -2.63 2.87
CA LYS A 67 -6.37 -3.98 2.47
C LYS A 67 -6.05 -4.22 1.01
N PHE A 68 -5.44 -5.37 0.74
CA PHE A 68 -5.16 -5.85 -0.60
C PHE A 68 -5.80 -7.22 -0.76
N ALA A 69 -6.75 -7.37 -1.69
CA ALA A 69 -7.20 -8.70 -2.08
C ALA A 69 -6.22 -9.29 -3.10
N GLN A 70 -5.99 -10.60 -3.04
CA GLN A 70 -5.09 -11.26 -3.99
C GLN A 70 -5.54 -11.09 -5.45
N ASP A 71 -6.85 -10.99 -5.72
CA ASP A 71 -7.34 -10.73 -7.07
C ASP A 71 -7.05 -9.29 -7.53
N ASP A 72 -6.77 -8.37 -6.60
CA ASP A 72 -6.30 -7.01 -6.91
C ASP A 72 -4.80 -6.97 -7.23
N LEU A 73 -4.05 -8.03 -6.86
CA LEU A 73 -2.59 -8.13 -7.05
C LEU A 73 -2.24 -9.16 -8.11
N ASN A 74 -1.68 -8.70 -9.24
CA ASN A 74 -1.13 -9.58 -10.25
C ASN A 74 0.30 -9.99 -9.88
N GLU A 75 0.59 -11.29 -9.89
CA GLU A 75 1.97 -11.79 -9.75
C GLU A 75 2.85 -11.18 -10.86
N GLN A 76 4.10 -10.85 -10.50
CA GLN A 76 5.08 -10.32 -11.46
C GLN A 76 4.61 -9.02 -12.16
N SER A 77 3.81 -8.21 -11.46
CA SER A 77 3.28 -6.94 -11.96
C SER A 77 3.50 -5.81 -10.97
N LYS A 78 3.54 -4.59 -11.52
CA LYS A 78 3.33 -3.35 -10.77
C LYS A 78 1.85 -3.05 -10.73
N THR A 79 1.27 -2.89 -9.54
CA THR A 79 -0.11 -2.42 -9.35
C THR A 79 -0.07 -1.07 -8.64
N SER A 80 -0.84 -0.10 -9.13
CA SER A 80 -0.93 1.24 -8.54
C SER A 80 -2.37 1.56 -8.18
N PHE A 81 -2.59 1.86 -6.90
CA PHE A 81 -3.85 2.30 -6.34
C PHE A 81 -3.80 3.82 -6.19
N LEU A 82 -4.25 4.51 -7.24
CA LEU A 82 -4.15 5.96 -7.33
C LEU A 82 -5.12 6.65 -6.38
N LYS A 83 -4.67 7.69 -5.69
CA LYS A 83 -5.42 8.48 -4.71
C LYS A 83 -6.14 7.54 -3.72
N ALA A 84 -5.40 6.67 -3.05
CA ALA A 84 -6.00 5.75 -2.08
C ALA A 84 -6.34 6.47 -0.77
N LEU A 85 -5.45 7.36 -0.33
CA LEU A 85 -5.53 8.07 0.95
C LEU A 85 -5.44 9.57 0.70
N THR A 86 -6.20 10.36 1.46
CA THR A 86 -6.02 11.80 1.59
C THR A 86 -5.42 12.07 2.95
N VAL A 87 -4.32 12.82 2.98
CA VAL A 87 -3.65 13.25 4.22
C VAL A 87 -3.76 14.76 4.31
N THR A 88 -4.21 15.26 5.46
CA THR A 88 -4.49 16.69 5.66
C THR A 88 -3.84 17.20 6.93
N ASN A 89 -3.17 18.35 6.86
CA ASN A 89 -2.80 19.10 8.06
C ASN A 89 -4.01 19.92 8.55
N ASN A 90 -4.67 19.45 9.61
CA ASN A 90 -5.81 20.13 10.23
C ASN A 90 -5.39 21.22 11.24
N GLY A 91 -4.09 21.48 11.39
CA GLY A 91 -3.60 22.62 12.18
C GLY A 91 -4.05 23.95 11.56
N THR A 92 -4.56 24.86 12.39
CA THR A 92 -5.00 26.19 11.97
C THR A 92 -4.47 27.30 12.87
N GLY A 93 -4.29 28.50 12.29
CA GLY A 93 -3.89 29.71 12.99
C GLY A 93 -2.39 29.83 13.24
N SER A 94 -1.98 30.98 13.78
CA SER A 94 -0.56 31.39 13.91
C SER A 94 0.30 30.53 14.86
N SER A 95 -0.32 29.60 15.58
CA SER A 95 0.35 28.67 16.51
C SER A 95 0.39 27.24 15.96
N ALA A 96 -0.15 27.00 14.77
CA ALA A 96 -0.06 25.72 14.11
C ALA A 96 1.21 25.67 13.25
N PRO A 97 2.09 24.68 13.47
CA PRO A 97 3.27 24.51 12.63
C PRO A 97 2.88 23.87 11.30
N ASP A 98 3.65 24.19 10.27
CA ASP A 98 3.72 23.39 9.06
C ASP A 98 4.33 22.02 9.42
N VAL A 99 4.04 21.00 8.61
CA VAL A 99 4.45 19.63 8.92
C VAL A 99 5.16 19.03 7.71
N ASP A 100 6.34 18.48 7.92
CA ASP A 100 6.98 17.57 6.99
C ASP A 100 6.44 16.15 7.22
N LEU A 101 5.78 15.61 6.20
CA LEU A 101 5.18 14.29 6.20
C LEU A 101 6.02 13.33 5.36
N TYR A 102 6.35 12.17 5.92
CA TYR A 102 6.98 11.06 5.19
C TYR A 102 6.55 9.72 5.79
N VAL A 103 6.88 8.62 5.11
CA VAL A 103 6.74 7.26 5.63
C VAL A 103 8.09 6.78 6.13
N GLU A 104 8.15 6.24 7.34
CA GLU A 104 9.37 5.64 7.90
C GLU A 104 9.83 4.50 7.00
N ASP A 105 11.09 4.61 6.56
CA ASP A 105 11.73 3.64 5.68
C ASP A 105 11.86 2.28 6.38
N GLY A 106 11.74 1.19 5.62
CA GLY A 106 11.83 -0.17 6.13
C GLY A 106 12.16 -1.15 5.02
N ASP A 107 12.66 -2.34 5.40
CA ASP A 107 13.25 -3.32 4.48
C ASP A 107 12.39 -3.77 3.28
N LEU A 108 11.10 -3.44 3.22
CA LEU A 108 10.19 -3.79 2.10
C LEU A 108 9.45 -2.55 1.55
N LEU A 109 9.83 -1.36 2.01
CA LEU A 109 9.23 -0.07 1.68
C LEU A 109 10.24 0.79 0.93
N GLY A 110 9.88 1.34 -0.24
CA GLY A 110 10.75 2.29 -0.93
C GLY A 110 10.38 2.66 -2.35
N GLY A 111 11.11 3.64 -2.89
CA GLY A 111 10.66 4.52 -3.98
C GLY A 111 11.57 4.65 -5.21
N GLU A 112 12.85 4.31 -5.11
CA GLU A 112 13.74 4.23 -6.27
C GLU A 112 13.83 2.75 -6.65
N TRP A 113 12.88 2.32 -7.48
CA TRP A 113 12.77 0.91 -7.88
C TRP A 113 13.94 0.60 -8.79
N ASP A 114 15.05 0.18 -8.18
CA ASP A 114 16.29 0.01 -8.89
C ASP A 114 16.07 -1.04 -9.98
N SER A 115 16.22 -0.56 -11.22
CA SER A 115 16.13 -1.41 -12.41
C SER A 115 17.52 -1.85 -12.87
N ASP A 116 18.57 -1.38 -12.18
CA ASP A 116 19.94 -1.75 -12.45
C ASP A 116 20.33 -2.94 -11.56
N ASP A 117 19.97 -4.10 -12.08
CA ASP A 117 20.66 -5.40 -12.01
C ASP A 117 22.10 -5.35 -11.46
N ASP A 118 22.24 -5.29 -10.13
CA ASP A 118 23.51 -5.49 -9.40
C ASP A 118 23.46 -6.78 -8.56
N GLY A 119 22.76 -7.81 -9.05
CA GLY A 119 22.98 -9.22 -8.65
C GLY A 119 22.74 -9.60 -7.18
N ASP A 120 22.21 -8.69 -6.36
CA ASP A 120 21.71 -8.94 -5.02
C ASP A 120 20.20 -8.65 -5.05
N GLU A 121 19.42 -9.67 -5.41
CA GLU A 121 17.95 -9.63 -5.52
C GLU A 121 17.30 -9.48 -4.13
N THR A 122 17.58 -8.38 -3.45
CA THR A 122 16.94 -8.07 -2.19
C THR A 122 15.53 -7.54 -2.50
N LYS A 123 14.56 -7.97 -1.69
CA LYS A 123 13.12 -7.78 -1.92
C LYS A 123 12.68 -6.37 -1.51
N ASP A 124 13.56 -5.38 -1.67
CA ASP A 124 13.62 -4.31 -0.68
C ASP A 124 12.56 -3.22 -0.88
N ASP A 125 11.88 -3.18 -2.04
CA ASP A 125 10.88 -2.16 -2.36
C ASP A 125 9.58 -2.75 -2.93
N ILE A 126 8.87 -3.55 -2.12
CA ILE A 126 7.62 -4.17 -2.57
C ILE A 126 6.44 -3.20 -2.45
N LEU A 127 6.42 -2.35 -1.43
CA LEU A 127 5.32 -1.42 -1.15
C LEU A 127 5.84 0.02 -1.11
N ASP A 128 5.22 0.91 -1.88
CA ASP A 128 5.59 2.32 -1.96
C ASP A 128 4.35 3.20 -1.69
N PHE A 129 4.60 4.33 -1.02
CA PHE A 129 3.62 5.39 -0.81
C PHE A 129 4.14 6.62 -1.52
N ARG A 130 3.33 7.19 -2.41
CA ARG A 130 3.74 8.29 -3.27
C ARG A 130 2.76 9.43 -3.17
N GLU A 131 3.25 10.67 -3.25
CA GLU A 131 2.37 11.78 -3.59
C GLU A 131 1.74 11.51 -4.96
N HIS A 132 0.44 11.76 -5.09
CA HIS A 132 -0.26 11.60 -6.36
C HIS A 132 0.33 12.53 -7.42
N ASP A 133 0.68 11.97 -8.59
CA ASP A 133 1.45 12.64 -9.65
C ASP A 133 2.88 13.07 -9.24
N GLY A 134 3.35 12.63 -8.08
CA GLY A 134 4.65 12.97 -7.49
C GLY A 134 5.58 11.76 -7.28
N SER A 135 6.56 11.99 -6.41
CA SER A 135 7.57 11.01 -6.02
C SER A 135 7.11 10.16 -4.82
N SER A 136 7.89 9.12 -4.51
CA SER A 136 7.76 8.43 -3.24
C SER A 136 7.91 9.40 -2.07
N ILE A 137 7.20 9.12 -0.99
CA ILE A 137 7.33 9.79 0.31
C ILE A 137 7.93 8.85 1.37
N VAL A 138 8.47 7.69 0.96
CA VAL A 138 9.15 6.75 1.87
C VAL A 138 10.58 7.24 2.12
N GLY A 139 10.97 7.30 3.39
CA GLY A 139 12.26 7.82 3.84
C GLY A 139 12.24 9.32 4.13
N THR A 140 13.06 9.73 5.09
CA THR A 140 13.09 11.10 5.62
C THR A 140 13.52 12.16 4.59
N ASP A 141 14.30 11.78 3.59
CA ASP A 141 14.78 12.69 2.53
C ASP A 141 13.68 12.98 1.48
N ASN A 142 12.58 12.23 1.52
CA ASN A 142 11.46 12.31 0.58
C ASN A 142 10.22 12.97 1.21
N SER A 143 10.40 13.74 2.29
CA SER A 143 9.29 14.41 2.96
C SER A 143 8.61 15.44 2.07
N ILE A 144 7.30 15.58 2.27
CA ILE A 144 6.49 16.64 1.68
C ILE A 144 5.99 17.57 2.79
N THR A 145 6.09 18.88 2.55
CA THR A 145 5.63 19.88 3.51
C THR A 145 4.14 20.16 3.30
N LEU A 146 3.35 20.01 4.36
CA LEU A 146 1.94 20.38 4.44
C LEU A 146 1.79 21.62 5.32
N ASN A 147 1.44 22.75 4.70
CA ASN A 147 1.29 24.01 5.43
C ASN A 147 0.05 23.96 6.33
N ALA A 148 0.15 24.60 7.49
CA ALA A 148 -1.02 24.82 8.35
C ALA A 148 -1.99 25.83 7.72
N GLY A 149 -3.25 25.72 8.09
CA GLY A 149 -4.28 26.69 7.73
C GLY A 149 -4.01 28.06 8.34
N ALA A 150 -4.23 29.13 7.57
CA ALA A 150 -3.94 30.49 8.03
C ALA A 150 -4.79 30.89 9.26
N ASP A 151 -6.04 30.41 9.33
CA ASP A 151 -6.96 30.60 10.43
C ASP A 151 -8.02 29.47 10.49
N GLY A 152 -9.03 29.61 11.34
CA GLY A 152 -10.05 28.56 11.54
C GLY A 152 -11.03 28.39 10.37
N ASP A 153 -11.02 29.30 9.39
CA ASP A 153 -11.85 29.22 8.18
C ASP A 153 -11.06 28.69 6.97
N ASP A 154 -9.72 28.78 7.01
CA ASP A 154 -8.81 28.21 6.02
C ASP A 154 -8.23 26.86 6.52
N GLN A 155 -8.65 25.75 5.92
CA GLN A 155 -8.04 24.44 6.19
C GLN A 155 -6.58 24.42 5.71
N GLY A 156 -5.70 23.69 6.42
CA GLY A 156 -4.33 23.46 5.96
C GLY A 156 -4.26 22.57 4.73
N ASP A 157 -3.03 22.38 4.25
CA ASP A 157 -2.78 21.65 3.02
C ASP A 157 -3.24 20.20 3.11
N SER A 158 -3.62 19.67 1.95
CA SER A 158 -4.01 18.27 1.78
C SER A 158 -3.29 17.67 0.57
N VAL A 159 -2.88 16.43 0.71
CA VAL A 159 -2.22 15.66 -0.33
C VAL A 159 -2.94 14.33 -0.54
N ASN A 160 -3.01 13.88 -1.79
CA ASN A 160 -3.47 12.53 -2.10
C ASN A 160 -2.26 11.62 -2.20
N VAL A 161 -2.34 10.44 -1.59
CA VAL A 161 -1.28 9.45 -1.60
C VAL A 161 -1.72 8.24 -2.43
N ASP A 162 -0.88 7.87 -3.38
CA ASP A 162 -0.98 6.64 -4.14
C ASP A 162 -0.30 5.52 -3.36
N VAL A 163 -0.89 4.32 -3.38
CA VAL A 163 -0.27 3.10 -2.86
C VAL A 163 0.16 2.24 -4.03
N VAL A 164 1.42 1.85 -4.06
CA VAL A 164 1.99 1.10 -5.18
C VAL A 164 2.61 -0.19 -4.68
N VAL A 165 2.28 -1.29 -5.34
CA VAL A 165 2.84 -2.61 -5.05
C VAL A 165 3.64 -3.08 -6.27
N ASP A 166 4.93 -3.38 -6.12
CA ASP A 166 5.74 -4.02 -7.16
C ASP A 166 6.04 -5.48 -6.84
N LEU A 167 5.60 -6.38 -7.71
CA LEU A 167 5.90 -7.80 -7.61
C LEU A 167 6.81 -8.30 -8.75
N ARG A 168 7.31 -7.41 -9.62
CA ARG A 168 8.06 -7.79 -10.84
C ARG A 168 9.42 -8.47 -10.56
N ASN A 169 10.09 -8.15 -9.46
CA ASN A 169 11.43 -8.64 -9.14
C ASN A 169 11.38 -9.76 -8.08
N GLY A 170 10.80 -10.91 -8.43
CA GLY A 170 10.74 -12.07 -7.53
C GLY A 170 9.68 -12.00 -6.42
N GLY A 171 8.81 -10.99 -6.45
CA GLY A 171 7.62 -10.90 -5.61
C GLY A 171 6.59 -11.95 -6.01
N ASP A 172 6.16 -12.78 -5.07
CA ASP A 172 5.02 -13.67 -5.21
C ASP A 172 3.85 -13.17 -4.32
N LYS A 173 2.78 -13.95 -4.18
CA LYS A 173 1.61 -13.61 -3.34
C LYS A 173 1.93 -13.50 -1.84
N THR A 174 3.13 -13.89 -1.44
CA THR A 174 3.66 -13.77 -0.09
C THR A 174 4.67 -12.63 0.02
N ALA A 175 4.90 -11.83 -1.03
CA ALA A 175 5.83 -10.71 -1.00
C ALA A 175 5.51 -9.68 0.10
N LEU A 176 4.22 -9.48 0.40
CA LEU A 176 3.78 -8.61 1.49
C LEU A 176 3.89 -9.28 2.89
N GLU A 177 4.30 -10.56 2.99
CA GLU A 177 4.56 -11.23 4.26
C GLU A 177 5.77 -10.62 4.94
N GLY A 178 5.51 -9.83 5.98
CA GLY A 178 6.52 -9.07 6.71
C GLY A 178 6.12 -7.60 6.89
N ILE A 179 5.22 -7.09 6.04
CA ILE A 179 4.69 -5.73 6.17
C ILE A 179 3.41 -5.77 6.99
N GLU A 180 3.54 -5.78 8.32
CA GLU A 180 2.38 -5.71 9.21
C GLU A 180 1.94 -4.26 9.46
N LYS A 181 2.90 -3.32 9.42
CA LYS A 181 2.67 -1.92 9.76
C LYS A 181 3.57 -1.00 8.95
N VAL A 182 2.98 0.08 8.46
CA VAL A 182 3.64 1.23 7.85
C VAL A 182 3.44 2.42 8.78
N THR A 183 4.48 3.24 8.99
CA THR A 183 4.41 4.38 9.89
C THR A 183 4.59 5.68 9.13
N PHE A 184 3.57 6.52 9.11
CA PHE A 184 3.70 7.92 8.72
C PHE A 184 4.34 8.70 9.86
N VAL A 185 5.28 9.57 9.53
CA VAL A 185 5.92 10.49 10.44
C VAL A 185 5.52 11.90 10.04
N ALA A 186 5.02 12.66 11.01
CA ALA A 186 4.61 14.04 10.86
C ALA A 186 5.51 14.90 11.76
N GLU A 187 6.53 15.55 11.19
CA GLU A 187 7.46 16.40 11.94
C GLU A 187 7.10 17.87 11.79
N ALA A 188 6.93 18.56 12.92
CA ALA A 188 6.69 20.00 12.90
C ALA A 188 7.93 20.73 12.36
N VAL A 189 7.71 21.61 11.38
CA VAL A 189 8.74 22.50 10.85
C VAL A 189 8.91 23.66 11.82
N ASP A 190 10.09 23.78 12.42
CA ASP A 190 10.43 24.88 13.33
C ASP A 190 10.63 26.15 12.47
N ASN A 191 9.70 27.10 12.59
CA ASN A 191 9.72 28.39 11.88
C ASN A 191 10.58 29.44 12.60
#